data_AF-A0A968HBX7-F1
#
_entry.id   AF-A0A968HBX7-F1
#
_cell.length_a   1.000
_cell.length_b   1.000
_cell.length_c   1.000
_cell.angle_alpha   90.00
_cell.angle_beta   90.00
_cell.angle_gamma   90.00
#
_symmetry.space_group_name_H-M   'P 1'
#
loop_
_entity.id
_entity.type
_entity.pdbx_description
1 polymer ?
#
loop_
_entity_poly.entity_id
_entity_poly.type
_entity_poly.pdbx_seq_one_letter_code
_entity_poly.pdbx_strand_id
1 'polypeptide(L)'
;MKKFFPPSFYNPLSVVGAIVFLFNIGLMIFLAIVATVSKHPKPYADLIILVLLPIIIFSGLVLVVIGVVRERRRLKAGGLIAQQLPVIDFNNPRHRILASVFGGGFVILSLLYAFAGYTTYEYTESDTFCGILCHSGGQSIHRAENLSYSFSPHANVGCSTCHVGSGVKYFMIYKLRGMKQLLHHLTDRVPKPIPTPVADLRPAQDVCESCHGPKYQFYERLEARKYFLSDTGNTQWALDLLLRMGTAGLKTDRPPKMHWHSSTTEEIIYDASDPKREVIPWIYVKRLDGKIRTYRAMATAAGTPDPKENVQRRMDCVDCHNRAGHFFHHPSDILNILLSTGLVDPSLPDIKSTAVKALEGNYRTFDEGKEAIRKAIMDFYRTTRPSIAEEQKAAIDRAIAALQRSYERNYDPLMKISWKNFPSNQGHRHAPGCFRCHDGNHVSEDGTILSKDCNLCHVLLEHQISGQKEDKSAVIHQLKYPHPVDIGNSYLTMNCSDCHGAIAQ
;
A
#
# COMPACT_ATOMS: atom_id res chain seq x y z
N MET A 1 1.03 -41.22 -50.30
CA MET A 1 0.66 -40.94 -48.89
C MET A 1 -0.83 -40.60 -48.82
N LYS A 2 -1.62 -41.27 -47.98
CA LYS A 2 -3.02 -40.87 -47.73
C LYS A 2 -3.03 -39.48 -47.09
N LYS A 3 -3.71 -38.51 -47.70
CA LYS A 3 -3.89 -37.18 -47.11
C LYS A 3 -4.80 -37.31 -45.89
N PHE A 4 -4.29 -36.96 -44.72
CA PHE A 4 -5.01 -37.08 -43.44
C PHE A 4 -6.11 -36.02 -43.29
N PHE A 5 -5.96 -34.87 -43.97
CA PHE A 5 -6.91 -33.76 -43.95
C PHE A 5 -7.49 -33.51 -45.35
N PRO A 6 -8.63 -32.79 -45.46
CA PRO A 6 -9.18 -32.37 -46.75
C PRO A 6 -8.17 -31.55 -47.56
N PRO A 7 -8.21 -31.59 -48.91
CA PRO A 7 -7.29 -30.82 -49.77
C PRO A 7 -7.21 -29.33 -49.43
N SER A 8 -8.33 -28.75 -48.97
CA SER A 8 -8.41 -27.34 -48.54
C SER A 8 -7.52 -26.98 -47.34
N PHE A 9 -7.05 -27.94 -46.56
CA PHE A 9 -6.15 -27.70 -45.43
C PHE A 9 -4.70 -27.45 -45.88
N TYR A 10 -4.29 -27.96 -47.04
CA TYR A 10 -2.91 -27.89 -47.51
C TYR A 10 -2.63 -26.54 -48.20
N ASN A 11 -2.72 -25.47 -47.43
CA ASN A 11 -2.39 -24.10 -47.83
C ASN A 11 -1.48 -23.47 -46.75
N PRO A 12 -0.62 -22.49 -47.09
CA PRO A 12 0.33 -21.90 -46.15
C PRO A 12 -0.33 -21.30 -44.90
N LEU A 13 -1.51 -20.70 -45.04
CA LEU A 13 -2.21 -20.06 -43.93
C LEU A 13 -2.68 -21.09 -42.89
N SER A 14 -3.24 -22.22 -43.35
CA SER A 14 -3.63 -23.32 -42.46
C SER A 14 -2.42 -24.02 -41.83
N VAL A 15 -1.31 -24.16 -42.55
CA VAL A 15 -0.07 -24.73 -41.99
C VAL A 15 0.52 -23.81 -40.93
N VAL A 16 0.61 -22.51 -41.18
CA VAL A 16 1.06 -21.51 -40.18
C VAL A 16 0.15 -21.53 -38.95
N GLY A 17 -1.17 -21.54 -39.15
CA GLY A 17 -2.13 -21.63 -38.05
C GLY A 17 -1.95 -22.90 -37.21
N ALA A 18 -1.71 -24.05 -37.85
CA ALA A 18 -1.46 -25.31 -37.17
C ALA A 18 -0.14 -25.32 -36.39
N ILE A 19 0.93 -24.71 -36.94
CA ILE A 19 2.21 -24.53 -36.25
C ILE A 19 2.01 -23.65 -35.02
N VAL A 20 1.36 -22.49 -35.17
CA VAL A 20 1.06 -21.58 -34.03
C VAL A 20 0.27 -22.31 -32.96
N PHE A 21 -0.77 -23.06 -33.32
CA PHE A 21 -1.59 -23.83 -32.38
C PHE A 21 -0.78 -24.89 -31.62
N LEU A 22 -0.10 -25.80 -32.33
CA LEU A 22 0.62 -26.90 -31.70
C LEU A 22 1.83 -26.42 -30.88
N PHE A 23 2.56 -25.44 -31.40
CA PHE A 23 3.72 -24.87 -30.73
C PHE A 23 3.32 -24.19 -29.41
N ASN A 24 2.25 -23.38 -29.41
CA ASN A 24 1.82 -22.69 -28.20
C ASN A 24 1.18 -23.63 -27.17
N ILE A 25 0.59 -24.76 -27.58
CA ILE A 25 0.21 -25.83 -26.64
C ILE A 25 1.45 -26.42 -25.96
N GLY A 26 2.48 -26.76 -26.72
CA GLY A 26 3.74 -27.25 -26.16
C GLY A 26 4.38 -26.24 -25.21
N LEU A 27 4.35 -24.95 -25.58
CA LEU A 27 4.85 -23.87 -24.76
C LEU A 27 4.06 -23.69 -23.45
N MET A 28 2.74 -23.80 -23.52
CA MET A 28 1.84 -23.74 -22.36
C MET A 28 2.15 -24.87 -21.38
N ILE A 29 2.34 -26.10 -21.88
CA ILE A 29 2.73 -27.25 -21.06
C ILE A 29 4.10 -27.01 -20.43
N PHE A 30 5.08 -26.54 -21.20
CA PHE A 30 6.42 -26.23 -20.70
C PHE A 30 6.38 -25.20 -19.56
N LEU A 31 5.69 -24.07 -19.75
CA LEU A 31 5.58 -23.04 -18.72
C LEU A 31 4.79 -23.52 -17.50
N ALA A 32 3.76 -24.35 -17.67
CA ALA A 32 3.06 -24.98 -16.56
C ALA A 32 3.98 -25.90 -15.73
N ILE A 33 4.85 -26.67 -16.38
CA ILE A 33 5.87 -27.47 -15.69
C ILE A 33 6.84 -26.56 -14.93
N VAL A 34 7.34 -25.50 -15.57
CA VAL A 34 8.24 -24.53 -14.91
C VAL A 34 7.56 -23.88 -13.70
N ALA A 35 6.29 -23.51 -13.81
CA ALA A 35 5.52 -22.90 -12.72
C ALA A 35 5.33 -23.87 -11.54
N THR A 36 4.95 -25.12 -11.80
CA THR A 36 4.72 -26.14 -10.74
C THR A 36 6.00 -26.58 -10.02
N VAL A 37 7.14 -26.62 -10.71
CA VAL A 37 8.43 -26.98 -10.10
C VAL A 37 9.03 -25.81 -9.31
N SER A 38 8.58 -24.58 -9.57
CA SER A 38 9.09 -23.41 -8.85
C SER A 38 8.61 -23.38 -7.40
N LYS A 39 9.53 -23.14 -6.46
CA LYS A 39 9.27 -23.23 -5.00
C LYS A 39 8.40 -22.11 -4.43
N HIS A 40 8.14 -21.07 -5.19
CA HIS A 40 7.34 -19.92 -4.74
C HIS A 40 6.07 -19.84 -5.60
N PRO A 41 4.88 -19.68 -5.00
CA PRO A 41 3.66 -19.44 -5.75
C PRO A 41 3.76 -18.09 -6.46
N LYS A 42 3.46 -18.10 -7.76
CA LYS A 42 3.66 -16.97 -8.66
C LYS A 42 2.32 -16.45 -9.13
N PRO A 43 1.82 -15.33 -8.57
CA PRO A 43 0.41 -14.94 -8.66
C PRO A 43 -0.11 -14.64 -10.08
N TYR A 44 0.76 -14.60 -11.10
CA TYR A 44 0.40 -14.27 -12.47
C TYR A 44 1.00 -15.22 -13.53
N ALA A 45 1.69 -16.28 -13.13
CA ALA A 45 2.06 -17.34 -14.06
C ALA A 45 0.80 -17.85 -14.80
N ASP A 46 -0.30 -17.95 -14.05
CA ASP A 46 -1.63 -18.31 -14.55
C ASP A 46 -2.18 -17.32 -15.59
N LEU A 47 -1.83 -16.03 -15.53
CA LEU A 47 -2.29 -15.08 -16.55
C LEU A 47 -1.64 -15.38 -17.91
N ILE A 48 -0.33 -15.62 -17.92
CA ILE A 48 0.40 -15.94 -19.15
C ILE A 48 -0.05 -17.31 -19.68
N ILE A 49 -0.13 -18.31 -18.78
CA ILE A 49 -0.40 -19.71 -19.13
C ILE A 49 -1.88 -19.93 -19.48
N LEU A 50 -2.82 -19.33 -18.74
CA LEU A 50 -4.26 -19.59 -18.86
C LEU A 50 -5.03 -18.49 -19.60
N VAL A 51 -4.43 -17.33 -19.89
CA VAL A 51 -5.09 -16.27 -20.67
C VAL A 51 -4.34 -15.95 -21.95
N LEU A 52 -3.07 -15.51 -21.88
CA LEU A 52 -2.33 -15.07 -23.06
C LEU A 52 -2.09 -16.20 -24.06
N LEU A 53 -1.52 -17.33 -23.60
CA LEU A 53 -1.25 -18.47 -24.48
C LEU A 53 -2.52 -19.05 -25.12
N PRO A 54 -3.64 -19.24 -24.38
CA PRO A 54 -4.90 -19.64 -24.99
C PRO A 54 -5.39 -18.70 -26.09
N ILE A 55 -5.28 -17.38 -25.91
CA ILE A 55 -5.63 -16.41 -26.98
C ILE A 55 -4.78 -16.66 -28.24
N ILE A 56 -3.48 -16.91 -28.09
CA ILE A 56 -2.58 -17.20 -29.22
C ILE A 56 -2.95 -18.56 -29.86
N ILE A 57 -3.24 -19.59 -29.05
CA ILE A 57 -3.68 -20.91 -29.51
C ILE A 57 -4.98 -20.78 -30.33
N PHE A 58 -5.98 -20.05 -29.81
CA PHE A 58 -7.24 -19.79 -30.52
C PHE A 58 -7.02 -19.00 -31.81
N SER A 59 -6.11 -18.02 -31.82
CA SER A 59 -5.78 -17.29 -33.05
C SER A 59 -5.16 -18.22 -34.10
N GLY A 60 -4.31 -19.18 -33.70
CA GLY A 60 -3.82 -20.25 -34.56
C GLY A 60 -4.95 -21.09 -35.18
N LEU A 61 -5.94 -21.49 -34.37
CA LEU A 61 -7.13 -22.23 -34.85
C LEU A 61 -7.97 -21.39 -35.82
N VAL A 62 -8.16 -20.10 -35.54
CA VAL A 62 -8.85 -19.16 -36.43
C VAL A 62 -8.13 -19.05 -37.77
N LEU A 63 -6.78 -18.96 -37.77
CA LEU A 63 -5.98 -18.96 -39.01
C LEU A 63 -6.17 -20.27 -39.80
N VAL A 64 -6.25 -21.42 -39.12
CA VAL A 64 -6.58 -22.70 -39.77
C VAL A 64 -7.93 -22.63 -40.48
N VAL A 65 -8.96 -22.18 -39.78
CA VAL A 65 -10.33 -22.08 -40.34
C VAL A 65 -10.38 -21.09 -41.50
N ILE A 66 -9.78 -19.91 -41.36
CA ILE A 66 -9.71 -18.90 -42.43
C ILE A 66 -8.99 -19.48 -43.65
N GLY A 67 -7.84 -20.15 -43.46
CA GLY A 67 -7.11 -20.81 -44.53
C GLY A 67 -7.95 -21.85 -45.26
N VAL A 68 -8.63 -22.73 -44.52
CA VAL A 68 -9.52 -23.76 -45.08
C VAL A 68 -10.69 -23.16 -45.84
N VAL A 69 -11.37 -22.15 -45.28
CA VAL A 69 -12.53 -21.51 -45.92
C VAL A 69 -12.12 -20.78 -47.18
N ARG A 70 -11.01 -20.02 -47.12
CA ARG A 70 -10.45 -19.29 -48.27
C ARG A 70 -10.08 -20.26 -49.39
N GLU A 71 -9.39 -21.36 -49.07
CA GLU A 71 -8.99 -22.34 -50.08
C GLU A 71 -10.21 -23.11 -50.62
N ARG A 72 -11.20 -23.44 -49.79
CA ARG A 72 -12.48 -24.02 -50.28
C ARG A 72 -13.20 -23.10 -51.25
N ARG A 73 -13.29 -21.79 -50.96
CA ARG A 73 -13.91 -20.81 -51.86
C ARG A 73 -13.14 -20.71 -53.19
N ARG A 74 -11.81 -20.69 -53.14
CA ARG A 74 -10.95 -20.67 -54.33
C ARG A 74 -11.12 -21.93 -55.19
N LEU A 75 -11.17 -23.11 -54.57
CA LEU A 75 -11.40 -24.38 -55.27
C LEU A 75 -12.79 -24.44 -55.91
N LYS A 76 -13.83 -23.94 -55.23
CA LYS A 76 -15.20 -23.85 -55.79
C LYS A 76 -15.31 -22.85 -56.95
N ALA A 77 -14.49 -21.79 -56.95
CA ALA A 77 -14.47 -20.77 -58.01
C ALA A 77 -13.65 -21.17 -59.25
N GLY A 78 -13.28 -22.45 -59.40
CA GLY A 78 -12.51 -22.94 -60.56
C GLY A 78 -11.02 -22.62 -60.50
N GLY A 79 -10.46 -22.28 -59.33
CA GLY A 79 -9.03 -22.05 -59.17
C GLY A 79 -8.21 -23.30 -59.48
N LEU A 80 -7.52 -23.31 -60.62
CA LEU A 80 -6.57 -24.34 -61.00
C LEU A 80 -5.29 -24.23 -60.14
N ILE A 81 -4.75 -25.39 -59.78
CA ILE A 81 -3.51 -25.62 -59.01
C ILE A 81 -3.66 -25.41 -57.49
N ALA A 82 -3.73 -26.55 -56.79
CA ALA A 82 -3.53 -26.66 -55.35
C ALA A 82 -2.18 -26.01 -55.00
N GLN A 83 -2.16 -25.08 -54.05
CA GLN A 83 -0.90 -24.49 -53.59
C GLN A 83 0.06 -25.61 -53.21
N GLN A 84 1.16 -25.74 -53.94
CA GLN A 84 2.19 -26.72 -53.62
C GLN A 84 2.94 -26.19 -52.41
N LEU A 85 2.70 -26.79 -51.25
CA LEU A 85 3.56 -26.60 -50.09
C LEU A 85 4.99 -27.04 -50.44
N PRO A 86 6.02 -26.42 -49.84
CA PRO A 86 7.39 -26.86 -50.03
C PRO A 86 7.54 -28.34 -49.64
N VAL A 87 8.21 -29.12 -50.49
CA VAL A 87 8.44 -30.55 -50.28
C VAL A 87 9.67 -30.73 -49.39
N ILE A 88 9.45 -31.12 -48.14
CA ILE A 88 10.53 -31.49 -47.21
C ILE A 88 10.78 -33.00 -47.36
N ASP A 89 11.83 -33.35 -48.11
CA ASP A 89 12.28 -34.74 -48.28
C ASP A 89 13.33 -35.12 -47.22
N PHE A 90 12.94 -35.93 -46.22
CA PHE A 90 13.83 -36.43 -45.18
C PHE A 90 14.84 -37.49 -45.65
N ASN A 91 14.76 -37.99 -46.89
CA ASN A 91 15.83 -38.81 -47.45
C ASN A 91 17.02 -37.95 -47.92
N ASN A 92 16.81 -36.65 -48.16
CA ASN A 92 17.86 -35.73 -48.51
C ASN A 92 18.65 -35.28 -47.25
N PRO A 93 19.98 -35.47 -47.18
CA PRO A 93 20.78 -35.05 -46.03
C PRO A 93 20.71 -33.55 -45.75
N ARG A 94 20.59 -32.71 -46.78
CA ARG A 94 20.48 -31.24 -46.61
C ARG A 94 19.17 -30.85 -45.95
N HIS A 95 18.06 -31.43 -46.38
CA HIS A 95 16.75 -31.18 -45.76
C HIS A 95 16.69 -31.69 -44.32
N ARG A 96 17.29 -32.84 -44.02
CA ARG A 96 17.42 -33.33 -42.63
C ARG A 96 18.19 -32.37 -41.75
N ILE A 97 19.38 -31.93 -42.19
CA ILE A 97 20.19 -30.98 -41.42
C ILE A 97 19.45 -29.67 -41.23
N LEU A 98 18.86 -29.10 -42.29
CA LEU A 98 18.11 -27.85 -42.21
C LEU A 98 16.89 -27.99 -41.29
N ALA A 99 16.07 -29.03 -41.43
CA ALA A 99 14.91 -29.26 -40.58
C ALA A 99 15.30 -29.48 -39.11
N SER A 100 16.37 -30.23 -38.84
CA SER A 100 16.84 -30.48 -37.47
C SER A 100 17.46 -29.23 -36.84
N VAL A 101 18.31 -28.50 -37.56
CA VAL A 101 19.00 -27.31 -37.04
C VAL A 101 18.03 -26.14 -36.87
N PHE A 102 17.24 -25.82 -37.91
CA PHE A 102 16.29 -24.70 -37.82
C PHE A 102 15.08 -25.04 -36.98
N GLY A 103 14.52 -26.26 -37.10
CA GLY A 103 13.39 -26.69 -36.28
C GLY A 103 13.77 -26.88 -34.82
N GLY A 104 14.87 -27.59 -34.55
CA GLY A 104 15.38 -27.77 -33.19
C GLY A 104 15.86 -26.45 -32.58
N GLY A 105 16.59 -25.64 -33.33
CA GLY A 105 17.01 -24.30 -32.92
C GLY A 105 15.84 -23.38 -32.62
N PHE A 106 14.79 -23.37 -33.45
CA PHE A 106 13.57 -22.60 -33.20
C PHE A 106 12.89 -23.02 -31.90
N VAL A 107 12.73 -24.33 -31.66
CA VAL A 107 12.13 -24.83 -30.42
C VAL A 107 12.97 -24.43 -29.21
N ILE A 108 14.29 -24.69 -29.25
CA ILE A 108 15.19 -24.37 -28.13
C ILE A 108 15.20 -22.87 -27.84
N LEU A 109 15.41 -22.03 -28.86
CA LEU A 109 15.44 -20.57 -28.69
C LEU A 109 14.11 -20.03 -28.18
N SER A 110 12.99 -20.58 -28.63
CA SER A 110 11.68 -20.14 -28.16
C SER A 110 11.41 -20.57 -26.72
N LEU A 111 11.83 -21.77 -26.32
CA LEU A 111 11.78 -22.22 -24.92
C LEU A 111 12.66 -21.34 -24.03
N LEU A 112 13.88 -21.02 -24.46
CA LEU A 112 14.78 -20.11 -23.76
C LEU A 112 14.18 -18.70 -23.66
N TYR A 113 13.61 -18.17 -24.75
CA TYR A 113 12.97 -16.86 -24.75
C TYR A 113 11.76 -16.81 -23.82
N ALA A 114 10.94 -17.86 -23.80
CA ALA A 114 9.79 -17.94 -22.91
C ALA A 114 10.22 -18.07 -21.44
N PHE A 115 11.25 -18.87 -21.15
CA PHE A 115 11.82 -18.97 -19.82
C PHE A 115 12.43 -17.63 -19.36
N ALA A 116 13.19 -16.97 -20.24
CA ALA A 116 13.77 -15.66 -19.97
C ALA A 116 12.68 -14.61 -19.75
N GLY A 117 11.67 -14.55 -20.64
CA GLY A 117 10.53 -13.65 -20.52
C GLY A 117 9.74 -13.86 -19.24
N TYR A 118 9.51 -15.12 -18.85
CA TYR A 118 8.88 -15.47 -17.58
C TYR A 118 9.72 -15.01 -16.38
N THR A 119 11.04 -15.25 -16.41
CA THR A 119 11.94 -14.84 -15.33
C THR A 119 12.06 -13.32 -15.22
N THR A 120 12.16 -12.61 -16.35
CA THR A 120 12.14 -11.15 -16.40
C THR A 120 10.82 -10.60 -15.87
N TYR A 121 9.70 -11.20 -16.26
CA TYR A 121 8.40 -10.82 -15.76
C TYR A 121 8.33 -10.91 -14.23
N GLU A 122 8.74 -12.04 -13.68
CA GLU A 122 8.80 -12.30 -12.25
C GLU A 122 9.69 -11.30 -11.51
N TYR A 123 10.82 -10.94 -12.11
CA TYR A 123 11.68 -9.90 -11.58
C TYR A 123 10.96 -8.55 -11.49
N THR A 124 10.15 -8.18 -12.49
CA THR A 124 9.37 -6.92 -12.47
C THR A 124 8.25 -6.87 -11.43
N GLU A 125 7.97 -7.98 -10.74
CA GLU A 125 6.99 -8.07 -9.64
C GLU A 125 7.66 -8.20 -8.26
N SER A 126 8.99 -8.17 -8.22
CA SER A 126 9.77 -8.33 -6.98
C SER A 126 9.93 -7.02 -6.20
N ASP A 127 10.10 -7.15 -4.88
CA ASP A 127 10.37 -6.02 -3.99
C ASP A 127 11.65 -5.27 -4.39
N THR A 128 12.67 -6.00 -4.87
CA THR A 128 13.92 -5.42 -5.39
C THR A 128 13.64 -4.50 -6.58
N PHE A 129 12.80 -4.93 -7.52
CA PHE A 129 12.47 -4.12 -8.68
C PHE A 129 11.69 -2.86 -8.27
N CYS A 130 10.66 -3.01 -7.44
CA CYS A 130 9.82 -1.90 -6.99
C CYS A 130 10.56 -0.90 -6.09
N GLY A 131 11.36 -1.39 -5.14
CA GLY A 131 11.95 -0.57 -4.08
C GLY A 131 13.34 0.00 -4.40
N ILE A 132 14.14 -0.70 -5.22
CA ILE A 132 15.57 -0.39 -5.36
C ILE A 132 15.91 0.21 -6.74
N LEU A 133 15.35 -0.29 -7.85
CA LEU A 133 15.88 0.02 -9.19
C LEU A 133 15.53 1.42 -9.75
N CYS A 134 14.50 2.10 -9.25
CA CYS A 134 14.00 3.34 -9.84
C CYS A 134 14.81 4.58 -9.44
N HIS A 135 16.03 4.77 -9.95
CA HIS A 135 16.96 5.84 -9.50
C HIS A 135 16.73 7.22 -10.13
N SER A 136 16.27 8.22 -9.36
CA SER A 136 16.31 9.65 -9.74
C SER A 136 17.45 10.36 -8.99
N GLY A 137 18.40 10.98 -9.71
CA GLY A 137 19.51 11.72 -9.07
C GLY A 137 20.45 10.85 -8.21
N GLY A 138 20.57 9.56 -8.54
CA GLY A 138 21.45 8.60 -7.82
C GLY A 138 20.77 7.84 -6.67
N GLN A 139 19.47 8.05 -6.41
CA GLN A 139 18.72 7.34 -5.37
C GLN A 139 17.33 6.91 -5.85
N SER A 140 16.81 5.79 -5.33
CA SER A 140 15.47 5.30 -5.69
C SER A 140 14.37 6.28 -5.28
N ILE A 141 13.43 6.62 -6.19
CA ILE A 141 12.24 7.44 -5.83
C ILE A 141 11.33 6.75 -4.81
N HIS A 142 11.47 5.43 -4.67
CA HIS A 142 10.74 4.60 -3.71
C HIS A 142 11.59 4.25 -2.48
N ARG A 143 12.78 4.84 -2.31
CA ARG A 143 13.72 4.49 -1.23
C ARG A 143 13.06 4.55 0.15
N ALA A 144 12.39 5.65 0.47
CA ALA A 144 11.77 5.83 1.79
C ALA A 144 10.59 4.89 2.01
N GLU A 145 9.77 4.66 0.98
CA GLU A 145 8.67 3.69 1.02
C GLU A 145 9.19 2.27 1.24
N ASN A 146 10.23 1.87 0.50
CA ASN A 146 10.89 0.57 0.63
C ASN A 146 11.51 0.38 2.02
N LEU A 147 12.23 1.39 2.50
CA LEU A 147 12.84 1.33 3.83
C LEU A 147 11.77 1.25 4.92
N SER A 148 10.71 2.05 4.83
CA SER A 148 9.58 1.98 5.75
C SER A 148 8.87 0.62 5.71
N TYR A 149 8.69 0.06 4.51
CA TYR A 149 8.14 -1.28 4.29
C TYR A 149 8.94 -2.38 4.98
N SER A 150 10.28 -2.37 4.85
CA SER A 150 11.15 -3.38 5.46
C SER A 150 11.08 -3.41 7.00
N PHE A 151 10.51 -2.38 7.63
CA PHE A 151 10.30 -2.31 9.08
C PHE A 151 8.82 -2.26 9.47
N SER A 152 7.93 -2.57 8.54
CA SER A 152 6.50 -2.65 8.79
C SER A 152 6.08 -4.08 9.21
N PRO A 153 4.89 -4.26 9.81
CA PRO A 153 4.31 -5.60 10.00
C PRO A 153 4.11 -6.39 8.70
N HIS A 154 4.17 -5.72 7.54
CA HIS A 154 4.02 -6.31 6.22
C HIS A 154 5.35 -6.54 5.50
N ALA A 155 6.50 -6.41 6.15
CA ALA A 155 7.83 -6.55 5.53
C ALA A 155 8.09 -7.90 4.80
N ASN A 156 7.26 -8.91 5.06
CA ASN A 156 7.31 -10.23 4.42
C ASN A 156 6.16 -10.46 3.42
N VAL A 157 5.40 -9.42 3.09
CA VAL A 157 4.30 -9.45 2.11
C VAL A 157 4.74 -8.63 0.91
N GLY A 158 5.16 -9.30 -0.16
CA GLY A 158 5.78 -8.64 -1.32
C GLY A 158 4.90 -7.53 -1.91
N CYS A 159 5.54 -6.48 -2.44
CA CYS A 159 4.90 -5.25 -2.91
C CYS A 159 3.75 -5.54 -3.89
N SER A 160 3.95 -6.51 -4.79
CA SER A 160 2.98 -6.90 -5.81
C SER A 160 1.72 -7.55 -5.26
N THR A 161 1.74 -8.08 -4.04
CA THR A 161 0.56 -8.61 -3.35
C THR A 161 -0.47 -7.51 -3.09
N CYS A 162 0.01 -6.32 -2.70
CA CYS A 162 -0.83 -5.17 -2.35
C CYS A 162 -1.05 -4.20 -3.52
N HIS A 163 0.01 -3.90 -4.28
CA HIS A 163 -0.03 -2.84 -5.31
C HIS A 163 -0.38 -3.32 -6.72
N VAL A 164 -0.29 -4.61 -6.99
CA VAL A 164 -0.65 -5.22 -8.28
C VAL A 164 -1.87 -6.09 -8.13
N GLY A 165 -1.79 -7.09 -7.23
CA GLY A 165 -2.82 -8.06 -6.91
C GLY A 165 -3.31 -8.97 -8.05
N SER A 166 -3.76 -10.19 -7.75
CA SER A 166 -4.20 -11.16 -8.76
C SER A 166 -5.35 -10.64 -9.66
N GLY A 167 -5.38 -11.11 -10.91
CA GLY A 167 -6.45 -10.84 -11.88
C GLY A 167 -6.07 -9.90 -13.04
N VAL A 168 -6.67 -10.14 -14.21
CA VAL A 168 -6.30 -9.50 -15.50
C VAL A 168 -6.49 -7.98 -15.47
N LYS A 169 -7.60 -7.49 -14.90
CA LYS A 169 -7.96 -6.06 -14.89
C LYS A 169 -6.90 -5.21 -14.19
N TYR A 170 -6.56 -5.58 -12.96
CA TYR A 170 -5.62 -4.80 -12.14
C TYR A 170 -4.18 -4.97 -12.59
N PHE A 171 -3.82 -6.15 -13.09
CA PHE A 171 -2.57 -6.36 -13.81
C PHE A 171 -2.38 -5.34 -14.94
N MET A 172 -3.38 -5.19 -15.82
CA MET A 172 -3.30 -4.24 -16.94
C MET A 172 -3.21 -2.79 -16.47
N ILE A 173 -4.05 -2.39 -15.51
CA ILE A 173 -4.02 -1.04 -14.92
C ILE A 173 -2.64 -0.73 -14.35
N TYR A 174 -2.06 -1.68 -13.59
CA TYR A 174 -0.75 -1.52 -12.97
C TYR A 174 0.35 -1.39 -14.03
N LYS A 175 0.40 -2.26 -15.04
CA LYS A 175 1.44 -2.19 -16.09
C LYS A 175 1.34 -0.89 -16.92
N LEU A 176 0.13 -0.43 -17.26
CA LEU A 176 -0.08 0.85 -17.93
C LEU A 176 0.40 2.04 -17.06
N ARG A 177 0.12 2.00 -15.75
CA ARG A 177 0.60 3.00 -14.79
C ARG A 177 2.12 2.95 -14.61
N GLY A 178 2.71 1.76 -14.56
CA GLY A 178 4.15 1.56 -14.50
C GLY A 178 4.86 2.17 -15.72
N MET A 179 4.30 2.05 -16.92
CA MET A 179 4.81 2.74 -18.11
C MET A 179 4.73 4.26 -17.97
N LYS A 180 3.64 4.78 -17.40
CA LYS A 180 3.51 6.22 -17.12
C LYS A 180 4.53 6.69 -16.08
N GLN A 181 4.75 5.91 -15.02
CA GLN A 181 5.77 6.18 -14.01
C GLN A 181 7.18 6.16 -14.61
N LEU A 182 7.48 5.18 -15.47
CA LEU A 182 8.73 5.12 -16.23
C LEU A 182 8.92 6.37 -17.10
N LEU A 183 7.87 6.83 -17.79
CA LEU A 183 7.95 8.06 -18.58
C LEU A 183 8.18 9.29 -17.70
N HIS A 184 7.48 9.41 -16.57
CA HIS A 184 7.72 10.47 -15.59
C HIS A 184 9.16 10.44 -15.07
N HIS A 185 9.69 9.24 -14.86
CA HIS A 185 11.06 9.05 -14.44
C HIS A 185 12.07 9.50 -15.50
N LEU A 186 11.92 9.02 -16.74
CA LEU A 186 12.78 9.38 -17.88
C LEU A 186 12.74 10.88 -18.23
N THR A 187 11.66 11.57 -17.88
CA THR A 187 11.46 13.00 -18.17
C THR A 187 11.66 13.92 -16.96
N ASP A 188 12.09 13.38 -15.80
CA ASP A 188 12.19 14.08 -14.51
C ASP A 188 10.90 14.84 -14.11
N ARG A 189 9.75 14.22 -14.36
CA ARG A 189 8.41 14.73 -14.06
C ARG A 189 7.70 13.90 -12.98
N VAL A 190 8.45 13.21 -12.13
CA VAL A 190 7.89 12.48 -10.99
C VAL A 190 7.33 13.49 -9.99
N PRO A 191 6.04 13.39 -9.60
CA PRO A 191 5.47 14.20 -8.54
C PRO A 191 6.23 14.03 -7.21
N LYS A 192 6.56 15.16 -6.55
CA LYS A 192 7.30 15.21 -5.29
C LYS A 192 6.50 16.06 -4.28
N PRO A 193 5.78 15.47 -3.30
CA PRO A 193 5.64 14.03 -3.03
C PRO A 193 4.73 13.30 -4.00
N ILE A 194 4.79 11.96 -3.98
CA ILE A 194 3.86 11.09 -4.71
C ILE A 194 2.44 11.29 -4.12
N PRO A 195 1.44 11.64 -4.93
CA PRO A 195 0.09 11.90 -4.43
C PRO A 195 -0.55 10.66 -3.80
N THR A 196 -1.20 10.87 -2.65
CA THR A 196 -2.05 9.89 -1.98
C THR A 196 -3.45 10.48 -1.76
N PRO A 197 -4.50 9.65 -1.68
CA PRO A 197 -4.51 8.18 -1.84
C PRO A 197 -4.28 7.71 -3.28
N VAL A 198 -3.85 6.46 -3.46
CA VAL A 198 -3.66 5.85 -4.79
C VAL A 198 -5.03 5.58 -5.42
N ALA A 199 -5.37 6.31 -6.48
CA ALA A 199 -6.74 6.32 -7.03
C ALA A 199 -7.25 4.97 -7.57
N ASP A 200 -6.39 4.16 -8.20
CA ASP A 200 -6.78 2.84 -8.75
C ASP A 200 -6.19 1.70 -7.92
N LEU A 201 -5.99 1.92 -6.61
CA LEU A 201 -5.68 0.81 -5.71
C LEU A 201 -6.84 -0.19 -5.76
N ARG A 202 -6.52 -1.47 -5.69
CA ARG A 202 -7.53 -2.52 -5.59
C ARG A 202 -8.43 -2.28 -4.37
N PRO A 203 -9.70 -2.72 -4.42
CA PRO A 203 -10.58 -2.71 -3.26
C PRO A 203 -9.90 -3.43 -2.09
N ALA A 204 -10.01 -2.87 -0.88
CA ALA A 204 -9.38 -3.46 0.30
C ALA A 204 -9.89 -4.90 0.58
N GLN A 205 -11.09 -5.26 0.12
CA GLN A 205 -11.65 -6.62 0.21
C GLN A 205 -10.76 -7.64 -0.51
N ASP A 206 -10.21 -7.27 -1.66
CA ASP A 206 -9.38 -8.18 -2.46
C ASP A 206 -7.95 -8.31 -1.92
N VAL A 207 -7.46 -7.28 -1.23
CA VAL A 207 -6.07 -7.17 -0.78
C VAL A 207 -5.96 -7.48 0.71
N CYS A 208 -6.63 -6.70 1.53
CA CYS A 208 -6.55 -6.79 2.98
C CYS A 208 -7.30 -8.01 3.51
N GLU A 209 -8.54 -8.26 3.06
CA GLU A 209 -9.39 -9.32 3.64
C GLU A 209 -8.95 -10.75 3.26
N SER A 210 -8.11 -10.88 2.22
CA SER A 210 -7.42 -12.13 1.88
C SER A 210 -6.55 -12.66 3.02
N CYS A 211 -6.08 -11.77 3.91
CA CYS A 211 -5.33 -12.12 5.13
C CYS A 211 -6.06 -11.69 6.42
N HIS A 212 -6.84 -10.61 6.38
CA HIS A 212 -7.53 -9.99 7.51
C HIS A 212 -9.06 -10.11 7.36
N GLY A 213 -9.60 -11.31 7.53
CA GLY A 213 -11.03 -11.56 7.28
C GLY A 213 -11.94 -10.82 8.28
N PRO A 214 -12.96 -10.06 7.82
CA PRO A 214 -13.87 -9.31 8.70
C PRO A 214 -14.78 -10.21 9.54
N LYS A 215 -14.90 -11.50 9.18
CA LYS A 215 -15.66 -12.52 9.91
C LYS A 215 -14.97 -13.00 11.18
N TYR A 216 -13.66 -12.78 11.31
CA TYR A 216 -12.94 -13.10 12.54
C TYR A 216 -13.12 -11.93 13.50
N GLN A 217 -13.73 -12.21 14.65
CA GLN A 217 -14.02 -11.19 15.65
C GLN A 217 -12.71 -10.52 16.09
N PHE A 218 -12.58 -9.23 15.83
CA PHE A 218 -11.54 -8.43 16.48
C PHE A 218 -11.95 -8.24 17.94
N TYR A 219 -11.30 -8.99 18.83
CA TYR A 219 -11.37 -8.75 20.26
C TYR A 219 -10.85 -7.34 20.59
N GLU A 220 -11.26 -6.82 21.74
CA GLU A 220 -10.68 -5.60 22.28
C GLU A 220 -9.16 -5.78 22.43
N ARG A 221 -8.39 -4.76 22.02
CA ARG A 221 -6.92 -4.79 22.05
C ARG A 221 -6.41 -3.89 23.14
N LEU A 222 -5.68 -4.44 24.09
CA LEU A 222 -4.93 -3.65 25.07
C LEU A 222 -3.70 -3.03 24.37
N GLU A 223 -3.54 -1.71 24.52
CA GLU A 223 -2.40 -0.96 24.03
C GLU A 223 -1.74 -0.22 25.19
N ALA A 224 -0.55 -0.68 25.57
CA ALA A 224 0.30 0.01 26.52
C ALA A 224 1.24 0.96 25.80
N ARG A 225 1.12 2.26 26.07
CA ARG A 225 1.90 3.31 25.40
C ARG A 225 2.79 4.03 26.39
N LYS A 226 4.05 4.19 26.01
CA LYS A 226 5.02 5.00 26.75
C LYS A 226 5.33 6.27 25.99
N TYR A 227 5.05 7.39 26.63
CA TYR A 227 5.35 8.73 26.17
C TYR A 227 6.44 9.34 27.04
N PHE A 228 7.11 10.34 26.50
CA PHE A 228 8.08 11.17 27.22
C PHE A 228 7.69 12.63 27.00
N LEU A 229 7.75 13.48 28.01
CA LEU A 229 7.48 14.91 27.84
C LEU A 229 8.71 15.59 27.22
N SER A 230 8.50 16.76 26.61
CA SER A 230 9.59 17.57 26.04
C SER A 230 10.19 18.52 27.09
N ASP A 231 10.23 18.08 28.35
CA ASP A 231 10.82 18.78 29.48
C ASP A 231 12.27 18.33 29.73
N THR A 232 12.96 19.02 30.65
CA THR A 232 14.36 18.73 30.96
C THR A 232 14.60 17.27 31.35
N GLY A 233 13.69 16.67 32.12
CA GLY A 233 13.84 15.30 32.61
C GLY A 233 13.38 14.21 31.64
N ASN A 234 12.85 14.57 30.47
CA ASN A 234 12.13 13.66 29.59
C ASN A 234 11.09 12.85 30.39
N THR A 235 10.23 13.51 31.18
CA THR A 235 9.35 12.85 32.14
C THR A 235 8.52 11.78 31.44
N GLN A 236 8.61 10.53 31.92
CA GLN A 236 7.87 9.42 31.34
C GLN A 236 6.38 9.54 31.69
N TRP A 237 5.52 9.34 30.70
CA TRP A 237 4.08 9.22 30.85
C TRP A 237 3.60 7.91 30.20
N ALA A 238 3.12 6.97 31.00
CA ALA A 238 2.54 5.72 30.55
C ALA A 238 1.01 5.84 30.44
N LEU A 239 0.44 5.19 29.44
CA LEU A 239 -1.00 5.21 29.14
C LEU A 239 -1.44 3.84 28.62
N ASP A 240 -2.35 3.20 29.33
CA ASP A 240 -2.90 1.90 28.95
C ASP A 240 -4.35 2.06 28.49
N LEU A 241 -4.59 1.65 27.24
CA LEU A 241 -5.86 1.83 26.54
C LEU A 241 -6.43 0.49 26.12
N LEU A 242 -7.73 0.30 26.30
CA LEU A 242 -8.45 -0.80 25.67
C LEU A 242 -9.12 -0.29 24.39
N LEU A 243 -8.57 -0.64 23.23
CA LEU A 243 -9.15 -0.33 21.93
C LEU A 243 -10.32 -1.29 21.64
N ARG A 244 -11.47 -0.72 21.29
CA ARG A 244 -12.65 -1.47 20.88
C ARG A 244 -12.55 -1.69 19.38
N MET A 245 -12.05 -2.85 18.97
CA MET A 245 -11.80 -3.15 17.55
C MET A 245 -13.00 -3.81 16.83
N GLY A 246 -14.11 -4.06 17.51
CA GLY A 246 -15.23 -4.86 16.99
C GLY A 246 -15.90 -4.33 15.70
N THR A 247 -16.56 -5.22 14.97
CA THR A 247 -17.30 -4.90 13.73
C THR A 247 -18.82 -4.91 13.94
N ALA A 248 -19.56 -4.08 13.19
CA ALA A 248 -21.00 -3.94 13.37
C ALA A 248 -21.86 -5.03 12.71
N GLY A 249 -22.97 -5.41 13.36
CA GLY A 249 -23.91 -6.41 12.84
C GLY A 249 -23.65 -7.85 13.29
N LEU A 250 -22.65 -8.10 14.14
CA LEU A 250 -22.56 -9.36 14.88
C LEU A 250 -23.54 -9.35 16.05
N LYS A 251 -24.24 -10.47 16.31
CA LYS A 251 -25.07 -10.66 17.51
C LYS A 251 -24.15 -10.75 18.73
N THR A 252 -23.70 -9.60 19.21
CA THR A 252 -22.94 -9.47 20.44
C THR A 252 -23.66 -8.50 21.36
N ASP A 253 -23.66 -8.80 22.65
CA ASP A 253 -24.22 -7.96 23.72
C ASP A 253 -23.44 -6.64 23.88
N ARG A 254 -22.37 -6.47 23.11
CA ARG A 254 -21.49 -5.31 23.09
C ARG A 254 -21.71 -4.53 21.79
N PRO A 255 -21.85 -3.20 21.83
CA PRO A 255 -21.96 -2.42 20.62
C PRO A 255 -20.65 -2.49 19.83
N PRO A 256 -20.71 -2.63 18.51
CA PRO A 256 -19.56 -2.69 17.63
C PRO A 256 -18.92 -1.31 17.46
N LYS A 257 -17.60 -1.20 17.61
CA LYS A 257 -16.95 0.12 17.59
C LYS A 257 -15.55 0.09 16.94
N MET A 258 -15.14 1.24 16.39
CA MET A 258 -14.03 1.47 15.44
C MET A 258 -14.19 0.88 14.02
N HIS A 259 -14.53 -0.42 13.85
CA HIS A 259 -14.62 -1.04 12.51
C HIS A 259 -16.06 -1.06 11.96
N TRP A 260 -16.74 0.09 11.97
CA TRP A 260 -18.11 0.18 11.44
C TRP A 260 -18.18 -0.15 9.93
N HIS A 261 -17.16 0.24 9.16
CA HIS A 261 -17.12 -0.01 7.71
C HIS A 261 -17.09 -1.50 7.33
N SER A 262 -16.66 -2.38 8.24
CA SER A 262 -16.63 -3.83 8.01
C SER A 262 -17.94 -4.52 8.41
N SER A 263 -19.00 -3.74 8.65
CA SER A 263 -20.29 -4.26 9.10
C SER A 263 -20.88 -5.29 8.13
N THR A 264 -21.54 -6.29 8.70
CA THR A 264 -22.32 -7.29 7.93
C THR A 264 -23.75 -6.84 7.63
N THR A 265 -24.21 -5.75 8.25
CA THR A 265 -25.61 -5.26 8.16
C THR A 265 -25.74 -3.87 7.57
N GLU A 266 -24.64 -3.12 7.51
CA GLU A 266 -24.62 -1.74 7.03
C GLU A 266 -23.43 -1.51 6.09
N GLU A 267 -23.66 -0.75 5.02
CA GLU A 267 -22.62 -0.28 4.11
C GLU A 267 -22.40 1.22 4.35
N ILE A 268 -21.16 1.59 4.65
CA ILE A 268 -20.77 2.98 4.90
C ILE A 268 -20.21 3.56 3.62
N ILE A 269 -20.86 4.59 3.11
CA ILE A 269 -20.51 5.30 1.88
C ILE A 269 -20.29 6.76 2.25
N TYR A 270 -19.35 7.43 1.61
CA TYR A 270 -19.10 8.84 1.85
C TYR A 270 -18.76 9.60 0.57
N ASP A 271 -18.93 10.92 0.63
CA ASP A 271 -18.42 11.86 -0.37
C ASP A 271 -17.46 12.83 0.33
N ALA A 272 -16.27 13.02 -0.25
CA ALA A 272 -15.25 13.90 0.29
C ALA A 272 -15.11 15.15 -0.57
N SER A 273 -14.96 16.32 0.06
CA SER A 273 -14.82 17.58 -0.66
C SER A 273 -13.40 17.82 -1.19
N ASP A 274 -12.42 17.03 -0.75
CA ASP A 274 -11.02 17.18 -1.13
C ASP A 274 -10.42 15.86 -1.69
N PRO A 275 -9.40 15.92 -2.57
CA PRO A 275 -8.80 14.71 -3.15
C PRO A 275 -8.11 13.77 -2.16
N LYS A 276 -7.65 14.29 -1.00
CA LYS A 276 -6.98 13.48 0.03
C LYS A 276 -7.98 12.72 0.91
N ARG A 277 -9.27 13.05 0.80
CA ARG A 277 -10.37 12.47 1.58
C ARG A 277 -10.25 12.78 3.07
N GLU A 278 -9.77 13.97 3.39
CA GLU A 278 -9.60 14.43 4.77
C GLU A 278 -10.83 15.21 5.27
N VAL A 279 -11.66 15.73 4.36
CA VAL A 279 -12.90 16.45 4.65
C VAL A 279 -14.06 15.68 4.04
N ILE A 280 -14.90 15.10 4.90
CA ILE A 280 -16.00 14.22 4.52
C ILE A 280 -17.33 14.91 4.91
N PRO A 281 -17.93 15.75 4.05
CA PRO A 281 -19.17 16.45 4.38
C PRO A 281 -20.43 15.58 4.39
N TRP A 282 -20.41 14.45 3.67
CA TRP A 282 -21.58 13.59 3.46
C TRP A 282 -21.26 12.13 3.75
N ILE A 283 -22.12 11.48 4.52
CA ILE A 283 -22.02 10.06 4.86
C ILE A 283 -23.39 9.42 4.64
N TYR A 284 -23.40 8.26 4.00
CA TYR A 284 -24.60 7.47 3.73
C TYR A 284 -24.42 6.11 4.37
N VAL A 285 -25.36 5.74 5.24
CA VAL A 285 -25.42 4.43 5.88
C VAL A 285 -26.54 3.65 5.23
N LYS A 286 -26.17 2.71 4.36
CA LYS A 286 -27.12 1.86 3.64
C LYS A 286 -27.30 0.54 4.38
N ARG A 287 -28.53 0.21 4.76
CA ARG A 287 -28.88 -1.02 5.46
C ARG A 287 -29.21 -2.16 4.51
N LEU A 288 -29.27 -3.40 5.02
CA LEU A 288 -29.70 -4.57 4.25
C LEU A 288 -31.11 -4.45 3.65
N ASP A 289 -32.01 -3.71 4.29
CA ASP A 289 -33.37 -3.44 3.78
C ASP A 289 -33.40 -2.37 2.67
N GLY A 290 -32.24 -1.85 2.27
CA GLY A 290 -32.10 -0.82 1.25
C GLY A 290 -32.33 0.61 1.75
N LYS A 291 -32.73 0.81 3.02
CA LYS A 291 -32.87 2.16 3.57
C LYS A 291 -31.52 2.82 3.72
N ILE A 292 -31.47 4.10 3.36
CA ILE A 292 -30.28 4.92 3.46
C ILE A 292 -30.54 6.00 4.51
N ARG A 293 -29.68 6.08 5.52
CA ARG A 293 -29.61 7.22 6.42
C ARG A 293 -28.45 8.11 5.99
N THR A 294 -28.75 9.36 5.70
CA THR A 294 -27.75 10.36 5.31
C THR A 294 -27.38 11.21 6.52
N TYR A 295 -26.08 11.44 6.72
CA TYR A 295 -25.54 12.40 7.66
C TYR A 295 -24.83 13.52 6.90
N ARG A 296 -25.05 14.75 7.33
CA ARG A 296 -24.42 15.95 6.77
C ARG A 296 -23.73 16.74 7.88
N ALA A 297 -22.52 17.22 7.64
CA ALA A 297 -21.86 18.13 8.58
C ALA A 297 -22.60 19.48 8.71
N MET A 298 -22.74 19.99 9.95
CA MET A 298 -23.44 21.24 10.23
C MET A 298 -22.72 22.49 9.72
N ALA A 299 -21.39 22.55 9.84
CA ALA A 299 -20.58 23.67 9.36
C ALA A 299 -20.64 23.84 7.83
N THR A 300 -21.03 22.78 7.12
CA THR A 300 -21.20 22.70 5.66
C THR A 300 -22.68 22.85 5.23
N ALA A 301 -23.60 23.22 6.14
CA ALA A 301 -25.00 23.46 5.82
C ALA A 301 -25.21 24.71 4.93
N ALA A 302 -24.32 25.72 5.03
CA ALA A 302 -24.36 26.91 4.18
C ALA A 302 -23.25 26.86 3.11
N GLY A 303 -23.60 26.52 1.86
CA GLY A 303 -22.73 26.71 0.69
C GLY A 303 -21.94 25.50 0.18
N THR A 304 -22.12 24.30 0.74
CA THR A 304 -21.49 23.09 0.19
C THR A 304 -22.29 22.60 -1.02
N PRO A 305 -21.66 22.39 -2.19
CA PRO A 305 -22.33 21.84 -3.36
C PRO A 305 -22.99 20.51 -3.01
N ASP A 306 -24.15 20.25 -3.62
CA ASP A 306 -24.78 18.94 -3.55
C ASP A 306 -23.78 17.85 -3.96
N PRO A 307 -23.85 16.66 -3.31
CA PRO A 307 -22.97 15.55 -3.62
C PRO A 307 -23.03 15.25 -5.11
N LYS A 308 -21.87 15.14 -5.76
CA LYS A 308 -21.83 14.77 -7.17
C LYS A 308 -22.20 13.28 -7.25
N GLU A 309 -23.26 12.93 -7.98
CA GLU A 309 -23.80 11.55 -8.08
C GLU A 309 -22.73 10.46 -8.35
N ASN A 310 -21.59 10.83 -8.95
CA ASN A 310 -20.53 9.90 -9.35
C ASN A 310 -19.25 9.91 -8.49
N VAL A 311 -19.24 10.53 -7.29
CA VAL A 311 -18.04 10.63 -6.43
C VAL A 311 -18.15 9.78 -5.14
N GLN A 312 -19.26 9.09 -4.95
CA GLN A 312 -19.49 8.26 -3.76
C GLN A 312 -18.48 7.11 -3.65
N ARG A 313 -17.84 7.00 -2.48
CA ARG A 313 -16.90 5.91 -2.15
C ARG A 313 -17.43 5.10 -0.99
N ARG A 314 -17.45 3.77 -1.15
CA ARG A 314 -17.59 2.85 -0.02
C ARG A 314 -16.34 2.94 0.86
N MET A 315 -16.55 3.17 2.15
CA MET A 315 -15.47 3.18 3.13
C MET A 315 -14.85 1.78 3.25
N ASP A 316 -13.52 1.72 3.24
CA ASP A 316 -12.77 0.49 3.34
C ASP A 316 -11.54 0.63 4.27
N CYS A 317 -10.76 -0.44 4.40
CA CYS A 317 -9.63 -0.50 5.33
C CYS A 317 -8.62 0.63 5.11
N VAL A 318 -8.38 1.06 3.86
CA VAL A 318 -7.33 2.06 3.56
C VAL A 318 -7.77 3.49 3.82
N ASP A 319 -9.05 3.74 4.07
CA ASP A 319 -9.51 5.07 4.51
C ASP A 319 -9.04 5.38 5.93
N CYS A 320 -8.78 4.37 6.77
CA CYS A 320 -8.22 4.49 8.12
C CYS A 320 -6.77 3.98 8.20
N HIS A 321 -6.47 2.81 7.64
CA HIS A 321 -5.13 2.21 7.56
C HIS A 321 -4.38 2.65 6.30
N ASN A 322 -4.44 3.95 6.00
CA ASN A 322 -3.90 4.58 4.79
C ASN A 322 -2.37 4.48 4.62
N ARG A 323 -1.67 3.90 5.61
CA ARG A 323 -0.22 3.68 5.62
C ARG A 323 0.17 2.25 6.04
N ALA A 324 -0.67 1.26 5.81
CA ALA A 324 -0.50 -0.11 6.30
C ALA A 324 0.90 -0.73 6.07
N GLY A 325 1.60 -0.36 4.99
CA GLY A 325 2.97 -0.81 4.71
C GLY A 325 4.05 0.27 4.80
N HIS A 326 3.72 1.54 5.00
CA HIS A 326 4.67 2.67 4.87
C HIS A 326 4.48 3.69 6.00
N PHE A 327 4.95 3.33 7.19
CA PHE A 327 4.85 4.16 8.38
C PHE A 327 5.90 5.30 8.38
N PHE A 328 5.40 6.55 8.34
CA PHE A 328 6.18 7.77 8.55
C PHE A 328 5.76 8.44 9.88
N HIS A 329 6.54 8.24 10.93
CA HIS A 329 6.18 8.66 12.28
C HIS A 329 6.47 10.13 12.54
N HIS A 330 5.64 10.75 13.40
CA HIS A 330 5.93 12.06 13.95
C HIS A 330 7.19 12.00 14.84
N PRO A 331 8.07 13.03 14.87
CA PRO A 331 9.31 13.00 15.66
C PRO A 331 9.10 12.65 17.13
N SER A 332 8.05 13.21 17.76
CA SER A 332 7.70 12.89 19.14
C SER A 332 7.45 11.40 19.36
N ASP A 333 6.83 10.71 18.41
CA ASP A 333 6.57 9.27 18.48
C ASP A 333 7.85 8.46 18.23
N ILE A 334 8.70 8.91 17.30
CA ILE A 334 10.05 8.34 17.10
C ILE A 334 10.82 8.39 18.42
N LEU A 335 10.88 9.56 19.06
CA LEU A 335 11.62 9.74 20.31
C LEU A 335 11.02 8.94 21.46
N ASN A 336 9.69 8.80 21.53
CA ASN A 336 9.06 7.92 22.53
C ASN A 336 9.57 6.49 22.42
N ILE A 337 9.63 5.94 21.20
CA ILE A 337 10.14 4.60 20.95
C ILE A 337 11.61 4.54 21.35
N LEU A 338 12.45 5.45 20.84
CA LEU A 338 13.90 5.42 21.08
C LEU A 338 14.27 5.54 22.56
N LEU A 339 13.58 6.40 23.31
CA LEU A 339 13.75 6.56 24.76
C LEU A 339 13.27 5.32 25.51
N SER A 340 12.10 4.78 25.13
CA SER A 340 11.54 3.60 25.80
C SER A 340 12.39 2.34 25.61
N THR A 341 13.11 2.23 24.49
CA THR A 341 14.00 1.10 24.19
C THR A 341 15.45 1.33 24.64
N GLY A 342 15.76 2.48 25.24
CA GLY A 342 17.13 2.84 25.63
C GLY A 342 18.11 3.08 24.47
N LEU A 343 17.61 3.21 23.23
CA LEU A 343 18.43 3.56 22.07
C LEU A 343 18.85 5.04 22.13
N VAL A 344 18.03 5.86 22.75
CA VAL A 344 18.39 7.18 23.28
C VAL A 344 18.30 7.07 24.79
N ASP A 345 19.36 7.48 25.49
CA ASP A 345 19.41 7.43 26.95
C ASP A 345 18.44 8.49 27.54
N PRO A 346 17.41 8.10 28.31
CA PRO A 346 16.44 9.03 28.87
C PRO A 346 17.02 9.94 29.95
N SER A 347 18.20 9.63 30.50
CA SER A 347 18.91 10.48 31.45
C SER A 347 19.58 11.70 30.80
N LEU A 348 19.69 11.72 29.46
CA LEU A 348 20.19 12.88 28.72
C LEU A 348 19.17 14.02 28.80
N PRO A 349 19.46 15.10 29.54
CA PRO A 349 18.48 16.15 29.75
C PRO A 349 18.14 16.87 28.44
N ASP A 350 16.86 17.22 28.27
CA ASP A 350 16.28 17.88 27.09
C ASP A 350 16.44 17.14 25.75
N ILE A 351 16.94 15.90 25.74
CA ILE A 351 17.23 15.20 24.48
C ILE A 351 15.97 15.10 23.62
N LYS A 352 14.80 14.89 24.23
CA LYS A 352 13.55 14.81 23.48
C LYS A 352 13.22 16.12 22.77
N SER A 353 13.24 17.25 23.49
CA SER A 353 12.85 18.55 22.93
C SER A 353 13.82 19.00 21.83
N THR A 354 15.12 18.81 22.06
CA THR A 354 16.19 19.13 21.10
C THR A 354 16.12 18.24 19.86
N ALA A 355 15.94 16.93 20.02
CA ALA A 355 15.86 15.99 18.90
C ALA A 355 14.60 16.17 18.05
N VAL A 356 13.44 16.45 18.66
CA VAL A 356 12.20 16.75 17.92
C VAL A 356 12.40 17.97 17.01
N LYS A 357 13.00 19.05 17.53
CA LYS A 357 13.33 20.25 16.74
C LYS A 357 14.31 19.94 15.61
N ALA A 358 15.34 19.14 15.90
CA ALA A 358 16.33 18.75 14.90
C ALA A 358 15.73 17.89 13.77
N LEU A 359 14.80 16.97 14.05
CA LEU A 359 14.17 16.15 13.01
C LEU A 359 13.21 16.93 12.11
N GLU A 360 12.69 18.07 12.58
CA GLU A 360 11.73 18.91 11.84
C GLU A 360 12.41 20.00 10.98
N GLY A 361 13.74 19.98 10.86
CA GLY A 361 14.46 20.87 9.97
C GLY A 361 14.11 20.67 8.48
N ASN A 362 14.14 21.77 7.72
CA ASN A 362 13.94 21.72 6.28
C ASN A 362 15.28 21.46 5.57
N TYR A 363 15.53 20.19 5.22
CA TYR A 363 16.77 19.74 4.61
C TYR A 363 16.60 19.47 3.12
N ARG A 364 17.65 19.66 2.32
CA ARG A 364 17.63 19.42 0.87
C ARG A 364 18.11 18.01 0.51
N THR A 365 19.01 17.44 1.31
CA THR A 365 19.57 16.10 1.10
C THR A 365 19.61 15.29 2.39
N PHE A 366 19.79 13.98 2.26
CA PHE A 366 19.96 13.09 3.40
C PHE A 366 21.21 13.42 4.22
N ASP A 367 22.34 13.69 3.56
CA ASP A 367 23.60 13.97 4.25
C ASP A 367 23.55 15.32 4.96
N GLU A 368 22.91 16.32 4.36
CA GLU A 368 22.63 17.60 5.03
C GLU A 368 21.77 17.39 6.28
N GLY A 369 20.67 16.63 6.17
CA GLY A 369 19.80 16.37 7.32
C GLY A 369 20.51 15.62 8.45
N LYS A 370 21.28 14.57 8.11
CA LYS A 370 22.06 13.82 9.11
C LYS A 370 23.08 14.70 9.82
N GLU A 371 23.80 15.53 9.07
CA GLU A 371 24.82 16.41 9.63
C GLU A 371 24.19 17.53 10.47
N ALA A 372 23.07 18.10 10.02
CA ALA A 372 22.34 19.10 10.77
C ALA A 372 21.78 18.55 12.09
N ILE A 373 21.24 17.32 12.10
CA ILE A 373 20.79 16.64 13.33
C ILE A 373 21.97 16.47 14.30
N ARG A 374 23.11 15.96 13.82
CA ARG A 374 24.32 15.80 14.63
C ARG A 374 24.78 17.14 15.21
N LYS A 375 24.88 18.17 14.37
CA LYS A 375 25.32 19.50 14.76
C LYS A 375 24.38 20.12 15.79
N ALA A 376 23.06 20.07 15.57
CA ALA A 376 22.07 20.65 16.47
C ALA A 376 22.17 20.05 17.89
N ILE A 377 22.30 18.73 17.99
CA ILE A 377 22.40 18.03 19.28
C ILE A 377 23.74 18.32 19.97
N MET A 378 24.85 18.22 19.23
CA MET A 378 26.18 18.51 19.78
C MET A 378 26.32 19.96 20.24
N ASP A 379 25.84 20.92 19.44
CA ASP A 379 25.91 22.34 19.77
C ASP A 379 25.05 22.64 21.00
N PHE A 380 23.85 22.04 21.11
CA PHE A 380 23.01 22.17 22.29
C PHE A 380 23.75 21.73 23.57
N TYR A 381 24.31 20.53 23.60
CA TYR A 381 25.02 20.06 24.81
C TYR A 381 26.28 20.87 25.08
N ARG A 382 27.07 21.22 24.07
CA ARG A 382 28.29 22.03 24.24
C ARG A 382 28.01 23.43 24.79
N THR A 383 26.90 24.04 24.39
CA THR A 383 26.57 25.42 24.77
C THR A 383 25.75 25.48 26.06
N THR A 384 24.78 24.59 26.22
CA THR A 384 23.79 24.65 27.30
C THR A 384 24.15 23.75 28.47
N ARG A 385 24.88 22.65 28.23
CA ARG A 385 25.21 21.63 29.24
C ARG A 385 26.64 21.06 29.08
N PRO A 386 27.70 21.88 29.21
CA PRO A 386 29.07 21.48 28.88
C PRO A 386 29.57 20.25 29.66
N SER A 387 29.24 20.13 30.95
CA SER A 387 29.62 18.97 31.76
C SER A 387 29.05 17.66 31.21
N ILE A 388 27.76 17.66 30.85
CA ILE A 388 27.09 16.51 30.23
C ILE A 388 27.71 16.19 28.86
N ALA A 389 28.11 17.21 28.10
CA ALA A 389 28.76 17.02 26.80
C ALA A 389 30.08 16.23 26.90
N GLU A 390 30.82 16.43 27.99
CA GLU A 390 32.06 15.70 28.28
C GLU A 390 31.79 14.33 28.92
N GLU A 391 31.02 14.30 30.01
CA GLU A 391 30.76 13.09 30.81
C GLU A 391 29.96 12.03 30.05
N GLN A 392 28.97 12.46 29.26
CA GLN A 392 28.03 11.57 28.57
C GLN A 392 28.20 11.58 27.04
N LYS A 393 29.40 11.93 26.55
CA LYS A 393 29.70 12.01 25.12
C LYS A 393 29.26 10.76 24.34
N ALA A 394 29.54 9.56 24.88
CA ALA A 394 29.18 8.31 24.22
C ALA A 394 27.65 8.11 24.14
N ALA A 395 26.88 8.55 25.14
CA ALA A 395 25.42 8.48 25.09
C ALA A 395 24.85 9.47 24.06
N ILE A 396 25.42 10.68 23.97
CA ILE A 396 25.06 11.68 22.96
C ILE A 396 25.36 11.14 21.55
N ASP A 397 26.54 10.56 21.32
CA ASP A 397 26.90 9.98 20.02
C ASP A 397 25.96 8.84 19.62
N ARG A 398 25.58 7.96 20.56
CA ARG A 398 24.58 6.90 20.31
C ARG A 398 23.21 7.48 19.97
N ALA A 399 22.76 8.51 20.70
CA ALA A 399 21.49 9.17 20.45
C ALA A 399 21.45 9.79 19.05
N ILE A 400 22.51 10.49 18.65
CA ILE A 400 22.67 11.04 17.30
C ILE A 400 22.56 9.93 16.25
N ALA A 401 23.30 8.84 16.41
CA ALA A 401 23.27 7.74 15.45
C ALA A 401 21.88 7.09 15.34
N ALA A 402 21.15 6.95 16.45
CA ALA A 402 19.78 6.45 16.47
C ALA A 402 18.81 7.40 15.76
N LEU A 403 18.97 8.70 15.96
CA LEU A 403 18.16 9.74 15.32
C LEU A 403 18.42 9.83 13.82
N GLN A 404 19.67 9.76 13.39
CA GLN A 404 20.03 9.73 11.96
C GLN A 404 19.42 8.52 11.24
N ARG A 405 19.50 7.32 11.85
CA ARG A 405 18.83 6.12 11.29
C ARG A 405 17.31 6.27 11.23
N SER A 406 16.72 6.90 12.25
CA SER A 406 15.28 7.13 12.29
C SER A 406 14.85 8.18 11.26
N TYR A 407 15.66 9.23 11.07
CA TYR A 407 15.46 10.23 10.03
C TYR A 407 15.45 9.60 8.64
N GLU A 408 16.45 8.77 8.31
CA GLU A 408 16.54 8.09 7.01
C GLU A 408 15.34 7.19 6.71
N ARG A 409 14.68 6.64 7.75
CA ARG A 409 13.47 5.79 7.62
C ARG A 409 12.19 6.60 7.45
N ASN A 410 12.09 7.77 8.06
CA ASN A 410 10.83 8.51 8.18
C ASN A 410 10.73 9.73 7.27
N TYR A 411 11.86 10.21 6.73
CA TYR A 411 11.95 11.42 5.93
C TYR A 411 12.66 11.16 4.60
N ASP A 412 12.25 11.88 3.57
CA ASP A 412 12.96 11.96 2.31
C ASP A 412 12.91 13.40 1.78
N PRO A 413 14.03 14.16 1.86
CA PRO A 413 14.12 15.51 1.33
C PRO A 413 13.80 15.63 -0.17
N LEU A 414 14.22 14.65 -0.96
CA LEU A 414 14.10 14.69 -2.42
C LEU A 414 12.67 14.42 -2.86
N MET A 415 12.04 13.44 -2.23
CA MET A 415 10.64 13.06 -2.49
C MET A 415 9.65 13.79 -1.58
N LYS A 416 10.12 14.72 -0.74
CA LYS A 416 9.32 15.45 0.26
C LYS A 416 8.47 14.51 1.13
N ILE A 417 9.03 13.37 1.54
CA ILE A 417 8.35 12.42 2.41
C ILE A 417 8.54 12.85 3.85
N SER A 418 7.44 12.96 4.57
CA SER A 418 7.38 13.16 6.02
C SER A 418 5.98 12.82 6.52
N TRP A 419 5.82 12.71 7.83
CA TRP A 419 4.52 12.51 8.46
C TRP A 419 3.50 13.62 8.12
N LYS A 420 3.96 14.83 7.78
CA LYS A 420 3.12 15.99 7.41
C LYS A 420 2.46 15.81 6.05
N ASN A 421 3.22 15.32 5.06
CA ASN A 421 2.72 15.19 3.69
C ASN A 421 1.83 13.97 3.48
N PHE A 422 1.99 12.97 4.34
CA PHE A 422 1.22 11.75 4.32
C PHE A 422 0.64 11.56 5.71
N PRO A 423 -0.46 12.17 6.18
CA PRO A 423 -1.02 11.96 7.53
C PRO A 423 -1.49 10.51 7.78
N SER A 424 -1.61 10.08 9.04
CA SER A 424 -2.06 8.73 9.41
C SER A 424 -3.46 8.79 9.98
N ASN A 425 -4.38 8.05 9.39
CA ASN A 425 -5.79 8.07 9.78
C ASN A 425 -6.16 7.01 10.84
N GLN A 426 -5.16 6.29 11.36
CA GLN A 426 -5.34 5.26 12.39
C GLN A 426 -5.58 5.82 13.80
N GLY A 427 -5.36 7.12 14.01
CA GLY A 427 -5.58 7.79 15.29
C GLY A 427 -5.92 9.27 15.09
N HIS A 428 -6.20 9.97 16.18
CA HIS A 428 -6.69 11.36 16.15
C HIS A 428 -5.71 12.39 16.76
N ARG A 429 -4.44 12.00 17.00
CA ARG A 429 -3.44 12.89 17.61
C ARG A 429 -2.77 13.83 16.62
N HIS A 430 -2.25 13.29 15.52
CA HIS A 430 -1.47 14.04 14.52
C HIS A 430 -2.26 14.34 13.24
N ALA A 431 -3.43 13.74 13.09
CA ALA A 431 -4.39 13.94 12.02
C ALA A 431 -5.80 13.71 12.59
N PRO A 432 -6.89 14.12 11.90
CA PRO A 432 -8.25 13.97 12.43
C PRO A 432 -8.70 12.50 12.52
N GLY A 433 -8.24 11.62 11.63
CA GLY A 433 -8.55 10.19 11.65
C GLY A 433 -10.06 9.91 11.61
N CYS A 434 -10.59 9.27 12.64
CA CYS A 434 -12.03 8.98 12.75
C CYS A 434 -12.89 10.25 12.96
N PHE A 435 -12.30 11.33 13.50
CA PHE A 435 -13.00 12.61 13.69
C PHE A 435 -13.26 13.37 12.40
N ARG A 436 -12.90 12.83 11.23
CA ARG A 436 -13.43 13.33 9.94
C ARG A 436 -14.94 13.10 9.79
N CYS A 437 -15.48 12.11 10.52
CA CYS A 437 -16.90 11.79 10.54
C CYS A 437 -17.50 11.85 11.97
N HIS A 438 -16.72 11.45 12.98
CA HIS A 438 -17.14 11.40 14.38
C HIS A 438 -16.78 12.69 15.13
N ASP A 439 -17.22 13.83 14.61
CA ASP A 439 -16.90 15.16 15.15
C ASP A 439 -18.01 15.77 16.00
N GLY A 440 -19.18 15.11 16.11
CA GLY A 440 -20.37 15.66 16.75
C GLY A 440 -21.14 16.67 15.89
N ASN A 441 -20.71 16.91 14.65
CA ASN A 441 -21.34 17.87 13.73
C ASN A 441 -22.03 17.20 12.56
N HIS A 442 -21.86 15.90 12.35
CA HIS A 442 -22.59 15.15 11.34
C HIS A 442 -23.97 14.74 11.85
N VAL A 443 -25.02 15.31 11.26
CA VAL A 443 -26.41 15.14 11.70
C VAL A 443 -27.25 14.57 10.57
N SER A 444 -28.09 13.60 10.86
CA SER A 444 -29.08 13.06 9.92
C SER A 444 -30.41 13.81 9.98
N GLU A 445 -31.28 13.58 8.98
CA GLU A 445 -32.60 14.20 8.89
C GLU A 445 -33.49 13.92 10.12
N ASP A 446 -33.33 12.76 10.76
CA ASP A 446 -34.02 12.37 11.99
C ASP A 446 -33.38 12.94 13.27
N GLY A 447 -32.35 13.80 13.15
CA GLY A 447 -31.65 14.42 14.27
C GLY A 447 -30.58 13.56 14.93
N THR A 448 -30.30 12.34 14.41
CA THR A 448 -29.21 11.51 14.94
C THR A 448 -27.85 12.15 14.64
N ILE A 449 -26.98 12.22 15.65
CA ILE A 449 -25.64 12.80 15.53
C ILE A 449 -24.57 11.69 15.54
N LEU A 450 -23.57 11.78 14.68
CA LEU A 450 -22.34 10.98 14.83
C LEU A 450 -21.51 11.52 16.00
N SER A 451 -21.63 10.84 17.14
CA SER A 451 -20.99 11.25 18.39
C SER A 451 -19.46 11.23 18.33
N LYS A 452 -18.84 12.18 19.05
CA LYS A 452 -17.40 12.33 19.30
C LYS A 452 -16.95 11.66 20.62
N ASP A 453 -17.82 10.93 21.31
CA ASP A 453 -17.49 10.29 22.58
C ASP A 453 -16.30 9.32 22.44
N CYS A 454 -15.25 9.55 23.23
CA CYS A 454 -14.02 8.75 23.23
C CYS A 454 -14.31 7.27 23.52
N ASN A 455 -15.32 6.97 24.36
CA ASN A 455 -15.71 5.61 24.74
C ASN A 455 -16.37 4.84 23.61
N LEU A 456 -16.60 5.48 22.45
CA LEU A 456 -16.88 4.77 21.23
C LEU A 456 -15.65 3.98 20.79
N CYS A 457 -14.46 4.55 20.80
CA CYS A 457 -13.30 3.92 20.19
C CYS A 457 -12.42 3.18 21.20
N HIS A 458 -12.21 3.77 22.38
CA HIS A 458 -11.33 3.18 23.39
C HIS A 458 -11.76 3.55 24.80
N VAL A 459 -11.31 2.77 25.77
CA VAL A 459 -11.41 3.13 27.19
C VAL A 459 -10.02 3.32 27.74
N LEU A 460 -9.83 4.37 28.54
CA LEU A 460 -8.61 4.57 29.28
C LEU A 460 -8.65 3.72 30.55
N LEU A 461 -7.68 2.82 30.71
CA LEU A 461 -7.61 1.92 31.87
C LEU A 461 -6.72 2.52 32.96
N GLU A 462 -5.52 2.94 32.59
CA GLU A 462 -4.52 3.45 33.52
C GLU A 462 -3.68 4.55 32.88
N HIS A 463 -3.22 5.51 33.68
CA HIS A 463 -2.20 6.46 33.29
C HIS A 463 -1.22 6.71 34.45
N GLN A 464 0.06 6.88 34.13
CA GLN A 464 1.09 7.14 35.14
C GLN A 464 2.08 8.16 34.61
N ILE A 465 2.25 9.27 35.34
CA ILE A 465 3.31 10.25 35.08
C ILE A 465 4.40 10.04 36.12
N SER A 466 5.65 9.86 35.68
CA SER A 466 6.79 9.65 36.58
C SER A 466 6.92 10.82 37.57
N GLY A 467 7.03 10.49 38.86
CA GLY A 467 7.09 11.49 39.94
C GLY A 467 5.73 11.98 40.45
N GLN A 468 4.61 11.55 39.86
CA GLN A 468 3.26 11.81 40.39
C GLN A 468 2.70 10.57 41.09
N LYS A 469 1.75 10.77 42.04
CA LYS A 469 1.01 9.67 42.64
C LYS A 469 0.22 8.95 41.55
N GLU A 470 0.30 7.63 41.56
CA GLU A 470 -0.39 6.77 40.60
C GLU A 470 -1.90 6.85 40.83
N ASP A 471 -2.66 7.06 39.75
CA ASP A 471 -4.11 6.80 39.76
C ASP A 471 -4.33 5.35 39.32
N LYS A 472 -4.09 4.42 40.26
CA LYS A 472 -4.29 2.98 40.05
C LYS A 472 -5.77 2.64 40.11
N SER A 473 -6.47 2.86 39.01
CA SER A 473 -7.80 2.28 38.85
C SER A 473 -7.69 0.88 38.26
N ALA A 474 -7.84 -0.15 39.09
CA ALA A 474 -8.04 -1.54 38.62
C ALA A 474 -9.46 -1.79 38.08
N VAL A 475 -10.26 -0.73 37.90
CA VAL A 475 -11.64 -0.77 37.42
C VAL A 475 -11.66 -0.11 36.05
N ILE A 476 -12.40 -0.67 35.09
CA ILE A 476 -12.63 -0.05 33.77
C ILE A 476 -13.50 1.21 33.98
N HIS A 477 -12.94 2.26 34.54
CA HIS A 477 -13.57 3.57 34.64
C HIS A 477 -13.35 4.31 33.32
N GLN A 478 -14.37 5.07 32.93
CA GLN A 478 -14.24 6.09 31.91
C GLN A 478 -13.42 7.25 32.51
N LEU A 479 -12.11 7.05 32.65
CA LEU A 479 -11.21 8.09 33.12
C LEU A 479 -11.28 9.27 32.15
N LYS A 480 -11.36 10.50 32.69
CA LYS A 480 -11.18 11.70 31.89
C LYS A 480 -9.78 11.68 31.32
N TYR A 481 -9.63 12.05 30.05
CA TYR A 481 -8.33 12.04 29.39
C TYR A 481 -7.32 12.95 30.14
N PRO A 482 -6.21 12.40 30.64
CA PRO A 482 -5.25 13.14 31.46
C PRO A 482 -4.15 13.68 30.57
N HIS A 483 -4.37 14.84 29.95
CA HIS A 483 -3.33 15.48 29.16
C HIS A 483 -2.09 15.73 30.06
N PRO A 484 -0.87 15.38 29.62
CA PRO A 484 0.31 15.36 30.49
C PRO A 484 0.80 16.75 30.92
N VAL A 485 0.29 17.79 30.28
CA VAL A 485 0.47 19.19 30.67
C VAL A 485 -0.90 19.84 30.82
N ASP A 486 -1.04 20.79 31.73
CA ASP A 486 -2.31 21.47 31.94
C ASP A 486 -2.67 22.34 30.73
N ILE A 487 -3.78 21.99 30.09
CA ILE A 487 -4.39 22.70 28.95
C ILE A 487 -5.83 23.09 29.26
N GLY A 488 -6.20 23.06 30.55
CA GLY A 488 -7.58 23.20 31.01
C GLY A 488 -8.51 22.20 30.32
N ASN A 489 -9.66 22.70 29.86
CA ASN A 489 -10.71 21.90 29.21
C ASN A 489 -10.60 21.88 27.68
N SER A 490 -9.50 22.36 27.10
CA SER A 490 -9.34 22.49 25.64
C SER A 490 -9.50 21.16 24.90
N TYR A 491 -9.13 20.03 25.54
CA TYR A 491 -9.30 18.69 24.98
C TYR A 491 -10.77 18.26 24.80
N LEU A 492 -11.72 18.93 25.46
CA LEU A 492 -13.16 18.66 25.31
C LEU A 492 -13.73 19.31 24.05
N THR A 493 -13.18 20.45 23.63
CA THR A 493 -13.73 21.27 22.55
C THR A 493 -12.86 21.27 21.28
N MET A 494 -11.56 20.99 21.40
CA MET A 494 -10.61 20.98 20.28
C MET A 494 -10.13 19.56 19.97
N ASN A 495 -9.73 19.32 18.72
CA ASN A 495 -9.07 18.07 18.37
C ASN A 495 -7.60 18.14 18.76
N CYS A 496 -7.03 17.00 19.17
CA CYS A 496 -5.60 16.91 19.47
C CYS A 496 -4.74 17.33 18.26
N SER A 497 -5.21 17.02 17.05
CA SER A 497 -4.58 17.38 15.78
C SER A 497 -4.50 18.89 15.54
N ASP A 498 -5.32 19.69 16.20
CA ASP A 498 -5.30 21.15 16.03
C ASP A 498 -4.07 21.77 16.70
N CYS A 499 -3.46 21.07 17.66
CA CYS A 499 -2.21 21.47 18.34
C CYS A 499 -1.02 20.56 18.00
N HIS A 500 -1.26 19.30 17.66
CA HIS A 500 -0.22 18.29 17.42
C HIS A 500 -0.12 17.83 15.96
N GLY A 501 -1.00 18.31 15.09
CA GLY A 501 -1.00 17.98 13.67
C GLY A 501 -0.07 18.86 12.84
N ALA A 502 0.01 18.54 11.56
CA ALA A 502 0.93 19.21 10.62
C ALA A 502 0.60 20.69 10.37
N ILE A 503 -0.65 21.11 10.62
CA ILE A 503 -1.12 22.49 10.41
C ILE A 503 -0.78 23.39 11.61
N ALA A 504 -0.48 22.79 12.77
CA ALA A 504 -0.23 23.49 14.04
C ALA A 504 1.25 23.89 14.25
N GLN A 505 2.15 23.39 13.41
CA GLN A 505 3.61 23.56 13.47
C GLN A 505 4.11 24.24 12.21
#